data_AF-A0A8T4ZSS8-F1
#
_entry.id   AF-A0A8T4ZSS8-F1
#
_cell.length_a   1.000
_cell.length_b   1.000
_cell.length_c   1.000
_cell.angle_alpha   90.00
_cell.angle_beta   90.00
_cell.angle_gamma   90.00
#
_symmetry.space_group_name_H-M   'P 1'
#
loop_
_entity.id
_entity.type
_entity.pdbx_description
1 polymer ?
#
loop_
_entity_poly.entity_id
_entity_poly.type
_entity_poly.pdbx_seq_one_letter_code
_entity_poly.pdbx_strand_id
1 'polypeptide(L)' 'MHECSVVTIKIDEPISPIDPNIFGHFIEHLGRCIYPGIRVGKGSSIPNEDGLRLTLRPKGTP' A
#
# COMPACT_ATOMS: atom_id res chain seq x y z
N MET A 1 14.38 -6.04 35.99
CA MET A 1 12.98 -6.42 36.22
C MET A 1 12.39 -6.70 34.85
N HIS A 2 12.08 -7.96 34.52
CA HIS A 2 11.43 -8.28 33.25
C HIS A 2 9.93 -8.17 33.46
N GLU A 3 9.30 -7.22 32.78
CA GLU A 3 7.86 -7.11 32.72
C GLU A 3 7.38 -8.00 31.58
N CYS A 4 6.53 -8.97 31.90
CA CYS A 4 5.98 -9.90 30.93
C CYS A 4 4.53 -9.53 30.65
N SER A 5 4.22 -9.24 29.38
CA SER A 5 2.85 -8.97 28.93
C SER A 5 2.20 -10.25 28.43
N VAL A 6 0.96 -10.49 28.87
CA VAL A 6 0.15 -11.63 28.44
C VAL A 6 -1.08 -11.11 27.69
N VAL A 7 -1.36 -11.68 26.52
CA VAL A 7 -2.55 -11.37 25.71
C VAL A 7 -3.36 -12.65 25.52
N THR A 8 -4.68 -12.57 25.70
CA THR A 8 -5.62 -13.68 25.47
C THR A 8 -6.51 -13.37 24.28
N ILE A 9 -6.64 -14.32 23.36
CA ILE A 9 -7.46 -14.20 22.15
C ILE A 9 -8.65 -15.14 22.30
N LYS A 10 -9.86 -14.59 22.13
CA LYS A 10 -11.11 -15.36 22.12
C LYS A 10 -11.67 -15.39 20.70
N ILE A 11 -11.61 -16.56 20.06
CA ILE A 11 -12.02 -16.72 18.66
C ILE A 11 -13.54 -16.79 18.47
N ASP A 12 -14.29 -17.12 19.53
CA ASP A 12 -15.74 -17.31 19.52
C ASP A 12 -16.53 -16.04 19.87
N GLU A 13 -15.85 -14.92 20.12
CA GLU A 13 -16.44 -13.62 20.46
C GLU A 13 -16.10 -12.58 19.36
N PRO A 14 -16.72 -12.66 18.16
CA PRO A 14 -16.44 -11.72 17.08
C PRO A 14 -16.95 -10.30 17.42
N ILE A 15 -16.13 -9.28 17.13
CA ILE A 15 -16.50 -7.86 17.33
C ILE A 15 -17.26 -7.34 16.11
N SER A 16 -16.59 -7.26 14.97
CA SER A 16 -17.17 -6.84 13.69
C SER A 16 -16.25 -7.23 12.52
N PRO A 17 -16.76 -7.23 11.28
CA PRO A 17 -15.89 -7.27 10.10
C PRO A 17 -14.89 -6.12 10.10
N ILE A 18 -13.68 -6.38 9.60
CA ILE A 18 -12.66 -5.35 9.40
C ILE A 18 -12.96 -4.67 8.06
N ASP A 19 -13.23 -3.36 8.07
CA ASP A 19 -13.45 -2.59 6.85
C ASP A 19 -12.12 -2.53 6.06
N PRO A 20 -12.07 -3.01 4.80
CA PRO A 20 -10.83 -3.00 4.01
C PRO A 20 -10.29 -1.58 3.76
N ASN A 21 -11.13 -0.54 3.83
CA ASN A 21 -10.73 0.84 3.58
C ASN A 21 -9.85 1.42 4.70
N ILE A 22 -9.73 0.76 5.86
CA ILE A 22 -8.76 1.17 6.89
C ILE A 22 -7.31 0.98 6.41
N PHE A 23 -7.10 0.17 5.38
CA PHE A 23 -5.82 -0.01 4.70
C PHE A 23 -5.70 0.86 3.44
N GLY A 24 -6.56 1.87 3.28
CA GLY A 24 -6.52 2.79 2.15
C GLY A 24 -5.23 3.61 2.08
N HIS A 25 -4.96 4.16 0.90
CA HIS A 25 -3.82 5.03 0.65
C HIS A 25 -4.28 6.41 0.20
N PHE A 26 -3.47 7.43 0.51
CA PHE A 26 -3.68 8.80 0.05
C PHE A 26 -2.53 9.22 -0.87
N ILE A 27 -2.87 9.89 -1.97
CA ILE A 27 -1.93 10.34 -2.99
C ILE A 27 -2.30 11.77 -3.38
N GLU A 28 -1.31 12.67 -3.36
CA GLU A 28 -1.48 14.08 -3.69
C GLU A 28 -0.40 14.53 -4.68
N HIS A 29 -0.71 15.55 -5.47
CA HIS A 29 0.23 16.26 -6.35
C HIS A 29 1.23 17.12 -5.55
N LEU A 30 1.99 16.49 -4.66
CA LEU A 30 2.92 17.16 -3.77
C LEU A 30 4.31 16.51 -3.83
N GLY A 31 5.31 17.36 -4.04
CA GLY A 31 6.72 16.94 -4.14
C GLY A 31 6.91 15.85 -5.19
N ARG A 32 7.50 14.73 -4.77
CA ARG A 32 7.82 13.59 -5.65
C ARG A 32 6.79 12.46 -5.61
N CYS A 33 5.63 12.65 -4.98
CA CYS A 33 4.61 11.60 -4.84
C CYS A 33 4.10 11.15 -6.22
N ILE A 34 3.59 12.09 -7.03
CA ILE A 34 3.15 11.79 -8.40
C ILE A 34 4.31 11.81 -9.38
N TYR A 35 5.06 12.91 -9.44
CA TYR A 35 6.12 13.10 -10.43
C TYR A 35 7.47 13.30 -9.74
N PRO A 36 8.50 12.48 -9.98
CA PRO A 36 8.55 11.29 -10.83
C PRO A 36 8.19 9.98 -10.09
N GLY A 37 7.51 10.04 -8.95
CA GLY A 37 7.26 8.87 -8.09
C GLY A 37 6.42 7.79 -8.76
N ILE A 38 5.11 8.00 -8.82
CA ILE A 38 4.17 7.05 -9.45
C ILE A 38 4.25 7.16 -10.98
N ARG A 39 4.34 8.38 -11.51
CA ARG A 39 4.33 8.67 -12.94
C ARG A 39 5.71 9.12 -13.40
N VAL A 40 6.33 8.29 -14.22
CA VAL A 40 7.69 8.48 -14.76
C VAL A 40 7.68 9.00 -16.21
N GLY A 41 6.56 8.85 -16.93
CA GLY A 41 6.39 9.29 -18.32
C GLY A 41 6.73 8.20 -19.35
N LYS A 42 6.05 8.22 -20.52
CA LYS A 42 6.13 7.15 -21.54
C LYS A 42 7.52 6.97 -22.16
N GLY A 43 8.27 8.06 -22.32
CA GLY A 43 9.65 8.04 -22.85
C GLY A 43 10.73 7.82 -21.79
N SER A 44 10.35 7.51 -20.55
CA SER A 44 11.32 7.31 -19.46
C SER A 44 12.12 6.04 -19.66
N SER A 45 13.41 6.07 -19.28
CA SER A 45 14.24 4.86 -19.18
C SER A 45 13.81 3.93 -18.05
N ILE A 46 12.97 4.40 -17.12
CA ILE A 46 12.39 3.59 -16.05
C ILE A 46 11.28 2.71 -16.64
N PRO A 47 11.28 1.39 -16.38
CA PRO A 47 10.23 0.48 -16.85
C PRO A 47 8.84 0.99 -16.44
N ASN A 48 8.00 1.21 -17.45
CA ASN A 48 6.68 1.80 -17.28
C ASN A 48 5.67 1.24 -18.28
N GLU A 49 4.40 1.35 -17.92
CA GLU A 49 3.24 1.09 -18.78
C GLU A 49 2.41 2.37 -18.81
N ASP A 50 2.23 2.97 -20.00
CA ASP A 50 1.60 4.28 -20.17
C ASP A 50 2.14 5.41 -19.27
N GLY A 51 3.41 5.31 -18.88
CA GLY A 51 4.07 6.26 -17.98
C GLY A 51 3.89 5.98 -16.50
N LEU A 52 3.15 4.94 -16.10
CA LEU A 52 3.04 4.44 -14.73
C LEU A 52 4.20 3.48 -14.44
N ARG A 53 4.89 3.67 -13.33
CA ARG A 53 6.05 2.85 -12.97
C ARG A 53 5.66 1.39 -12.70
N LEU A 54 6.24 0.45 -13.46
CA LEU A 54 5.89 -0.98 -13.37
C LEU A 54 6.20 -1.60 -12.00
N THR A 55 7.19 -1.10 -11.27
CA THR A 55 7.52 -1.61 -9.92
C THR A 55 6.42 -1.40 -8.89
N LEU A 56 5.46 -0.51 -9.16
CA LEU A 56 4.33 -0.24 -8.28
C LEU A 56 3.10 -1.11 -8.61
N ARG A 57 3.14 -1.86 -9.72
CA ARG A 57 2.06 -2.77 -10.09
C ARG A 57 2.15 -4.05 -9.25
N PRO A 58 1.04 -4.52 -8.64
CA PRO A 58 0.99 -5.84 -8.02
C PRO A 58 1.35 -6.93 -9.02
N LYS A 59 2.18 -7.90 -8.63
CA LYS A 59 2.51 -9.03 -9.50
C LYS A 59 1.34 -10.00 -9.55
N GLY A 60 0.83 -10.31 -10.75
CA GLY A 60 -0.21 -11.32 -10.97
C GLY A 60 -1.58 -10.79 -11.40
N THR A 61 -1.76 -9.48 -11.56
CA THR A 61 -2.91 -8.92 -12.29
C THR A 61 -2.64 -8.96 -13.81
N PRO A 62 -3.58 -9.44 -14.65
CA PRO A 62 -3.45 -9.36 -16.11
C PRO A 62 -3.26 -7.92 -16.57
#